data_AF-A0A7T1Y1Z9-F1
#
_entry.id   AF-A0A7T1Y1Z9-F1
#
_cell.length_a   1.000
_cell.length_b   1.000
_cell.length_c   1.000
_cell.angle_alpha   90.00
_cell.angle_beta   90.00
_cell.angle_gamma   90.00
#
_symmetry.space_group_name_H-M   'P 1'
#
loop_
_entity.id
_entity.type
_entity.pdbx_description
1 polymer ?
#
loop_
_entity_poly.entity_id
_entity_poly.type
_entity_poly.pdbx_seq_one_letter_code
_entity_poly.pdbx_strand_id
1 'polypeptide(L)'
;MFQRTRKVACPQCSGANFWHGNPRPTDVLHCRYCDAAVISYAEYVEQTARREAERLLAEFVETDVSRDLAHLKAVLATPEQRVNP
;
A
#
# COMPACT_ATOMS: atom_id res chain seq x y z
N MET A 1 10.30 -4.01 -2.96
CA MET A 1 10.72 -3.00 -3.95
C MET A 1 9.52 -2.10 -4.19
N PHE A 2 9.52 -0.84 -3.71
CA PHE A 2 8.37 0.07 -3.89
C PHE A 2 8.02 0.16 -5.39
N GLN A 3 6.77 -0.06 -5.76
CA GLN A 3 6.34 -0.03 -7.16
C GLN A 3 6.61 1.37 -7.73
N ARG A 4 7.70 1.50 -8.49
CA ARG A 4 8.24 2.76 -9.01
C ARG A 4 7.40 3.40 -10.11
N THR A 5 6.22 2.87 -10.42
CA THR A 5 5.35 3.53 -11.38
C THR A 5 4.78 4.76 -10.70
N ARG A 6 5.46 5.90 -10.84
CA ARG A 6 4.99 7.25 -10.47
C ARG A 6 3.82 7.71 -11.36
N LYS A 7 2.90 6.79 -11.61
CA LYS A 7 1.74 6.92 -12.48
C LYS A 7 0.60 7.52 -11.67
N VAL A 8 0.00 8.57 -12.19
CA VAL A 8 -1.15 9.26 -11.59
C VAL A 8 -2.25 9.32 -12.63
N ALA A 9 -3.43 8.81 -12.30
CA ALA A 9 -4.61 8.93 -13.16
C ALA A 9 -5.21 10.34 -13.01
N CYS A 10 -5.55 10.98 -14.12
CA CYS A 10 -6.27 12.25 -14.09
C CYS A 10 -7.72 12.02 -13.61
N PRO A 11 -8.23 12.81 -12.64
CA PRO A 11 -9.60 12.68 -12.17
C PRO A 11 -10.64 13.12 -13.21
N GLN A 12 -10.26 13.94 -14.19
CA GLN A 12 -11.17 14.49 -15.20
C GLN A 12 -11.37 13.55 -16.39
N CYS A 13 -10.30 12.95 -16.92
CA CYS A 13 -10.37 12.13 -18.14
C CYS A 13 -9.85 10.70 -17.96
N SER A 14 -9.49 10.30 -16.74
CA SER A 14 -8.87 9.00 -16.42
C SER A 14 -7.55 8.72 -17.16
N GLY A 15 -7.00 9.72 -17.87
CA GLY A 15 -5.74 9.60 -18.57
C GLY A 15 -4.57 9.33 -17.64
N ALA A 16 -3.66 8.46 -18.05
CA ALA A 16 -2.44 8.15 -17.29
C ALA A 16 -1.36 9.22 -17.47
N ASN A 17 -0.88 9.78 -16.36
CA ASN A 17 0.19 10.76 -16.29
C ASN A 17 1.32 10.25 -15.42
N PHE A 18 2.52 10.82 -15.54
CA PHE A 18 3.70 10.33 -14.85
C PHE A 18 4.55 11.48 -14.34
N TRP A 19 5.07 11.37 -13.12
CA TRP A 19 6.12 12.26 -12.65
C TRP A 19 7.46 11.89 -13.29
N HIS A 20 8.11 12.86 -13.93
CA HIS A 20 9.43 12.71 -14.54
C HIS A 20 10.50 13.46 -13.74
N GLY A 21 11.74 12.95 -13.73
CA GLY A 21 12.87 13.61 -13.08
C GLY A 21 12.75 13.75 -11.56
N ASN A 22 13.23 14.89 -11.05
CA ASN A 22 13.18 15.27 -9.64
C ASN A 22 12.38 16.57 -9.47
N PRO A 23 11.04 16.50 -9.47
CA PRO A 23 10.18 17.68 -9.32
C PRO A 23 10.35 18.31 -7.94
N ARG A 24 10.17 19.63 -7.87
CA ARG A 24 10.09 20.36 -6.62
C ARG A 24 8.74 20.06 -5.94
N PRO A 25 8.64 20.19 -4.60
CA PRO A 25 7.39 19.94 -3.88
C PRO A 25 6.19 20.75 -4.41
N THR A 26 6.46 21.96 -4.90
CA THR A 26 5.46 22.89 -5.44
C THR A 26 5.12 22.66 -6.91
N ASP A 27 5.84 21.78 -7.61
CA ASP A 27 5.55 21.49 -9.01
C ASP A 27 4.20 20.76 -9.10
N VAL A 28 3.42 21.08 -10.12
CA VAL A 28 2.08 20.54 -10.34
C VAL A 28 2.08 19.67 -11.59
N LEU A 29 1.61 18.43 -11.44
CA LEU A 29 1.39 17.54 -12.57
C LEU A 29 0.13 17.96 -13.31
N HIS A 30 0.28 18.30 -14.59
CA HIS A 30 -0.84 18.58 -15.48
C HIS A 30 -1.15 17.35 -16.32
N CYS A 31 -2.42 17.16 -16.65
CA CYS A 31 -2.82 16.03 -17.46
C CYS A 31 -2.40 16.21 -18.92
N ARG A 32 -1.68 15.24 -19.47
CA ARG A 32 -1.24 15.26 -20.88
C ARG A 32 -2.36 15.22 -21.93
N TYR A 33 -3.62 14.97 -21.51
CA TYR A 33 -4.76 14.80 -22.42
C TYR A 33 -5.78 15.93 -22.35
N CYS A 34 -6.03 16.48 -21.15
CA CYS A 34 -7.03 17.53 -20.94
C CYS A 34 -6.47 18.79 -20.27
N ASP A 35 -5.15 18.82 -20.05
CA ASP A 35 -4.40 19.92 -19.42
C ASP A 35 -4.84 20.31 -17.99
N ALA A 36 -5.80 19.59 -17.41
CA ALA A 36 -6.22 19.82 -16.04
C ALA A 36 -5.08 19.60 -15.05
N ALA A 37 -4.94 20.49 -14.07
CA ALA A 37 -4.08 20.27 -12.91
C ALA A 37 -4.55 19.02 -12.15
N VAL A 38 -3.63 18.08 -11.93
CA VAL A 38 -3.93 16.77 -11.32
C VAL A 38 -3.61 16.78 -9.83
N ILE A 39 -2.35 17.08 -9.48
CA ILE A 39 -1.84 17.02 -8.10
C ILE A 39 -0.48 17.73 -8.01
N SER A 40 -0.15 18.32 -6.86
CA SER A 40 1.23 18.77 -6.58
C SER A 40 2.16 17.60 -6.24
N TYR A 41 3.47 17.79 -6.38
CA TYR A 41 4.41 16.72 -6.03
C TYR A 41 4.40 16.40 -4.52
N ALA A 42 4.27 17.42 -3.67
CA ALA A 42 4.14 17.25 -2.22
C ALA A 42 2.95 16.35 -1.85
N GLU A 43 1.76 16.67 -2.37
CA GLU A 43 0.54 15.89 -2.13
C GLU A 43 0.66 14.46 -2.68
N TYR A 44 1.28 14.29 -3.85
CA TYR A 44 1.55 12.97 -4.42
C TYR A 44 2.41 12.11 -3.49
N VAL A 45 3.49 12.67 -2.94
CA VAL A 45 4.38 11.96 -2.02
C VAL A 45 3.64 11.58 -0.73
N GLU A 46 2.87 12.50 -0.15
CA GLU A 46 2.09 12.26 1.06
C GLU A 46 1.07 11.13 0.85
N GLN A 47 0.27 11.20 -0.22
CA GLN A 47 -0.71 10.17 -0.53
C GLN A 47 -0.07 8.80 -0.80
N THR A 48 1.05 8.79 -1.51
CA THR A 48 1.78 7.55 -1.81
C THR A 48 2.35 6.93 -0.54
N ALA A 49 2.99 7.75 0.32
CA ALA A 49 3.53 7.29 1.59
C ALA A 49 2.43 6.72 2.50
N ARG A 50 1.27 7.39 2.57
CA ARG A 50 0.12 6.92 3.33
C ARG A 50 -0.39 5.56 2.83
N ARG A 51 -0.61 5.40 1.53
CA ARG A 51 -1.07 4.12 0.95
C ARG A 51 -0.08 2.98 1.18
N GLU A 52 1.22 3.27 1.06
CA GLU A 52 2.25 2.27 1.36
C GLU A 52 2.28 1.89 2.84
N ALA A 53 2.10 2.85 3.76
CA ALA A 53 1.98 2.57 5.18
C ALA A 53 0.74 1.70 5.48
N GLU A 54 -0.43 2.04 4.92
CA GLU A 54 -1.67 1.26 5.04
C GLU A 54 -1.48 -0.17 4.50
N ARG A 55 -0.80 -0.33 3.36
CA ARG A 55 -0.47 -1.64 2.77
C ARG A 55 0.42 -2.48 3.70
N LEU A 56 1.50 -1.88 4.22
CA LEU A 56 2.43 -2.58 5.12
C LEU A 56 1.76 -3.00 6.43
N LEU A 57 0.87 -2.17 6.97
CA LEU A 57 0.08 -2.51 8.16
C LEU A 57 -0.87 -3.67 7.89
N ALA A 58 -1.57 -3.67 6.74
CA ALA A 58 -2.45 -4.77 6.34
C ALA A 58 -1.67 -6.10 6.18
N GLU A 59 -0.53 -6.07 5.47
CA GLU A 59 0.35 -7.23 5.30
C GLU A 59 0.84 -7.80 6.65
N PHE A 60 1.15 -6.93 7.61
CA PHE A 60 1.56 -7.34 8.95
C PHE A 60 0.43 -8.04 9.72
N VAL A 61 -0.77 -7.45 9.73
CA VAL A 61 -1.94 -8.02 10.44
C VAL A 61 -2.34 -9.38 9.86
N GLU A 62 -2.38 -9.51 8.53
CA GLU A 62 -2.72 -10.79 7.88
C GLU A 62 -1.71 -11.89 8.22
N THR A 63 -0.42 -11.53 8.32
CA THR A 63 0.65 -12.46 8.69
C THR A 63 0.51 -12.93 10.14
N ASP A 64 0.18 -12.03 11.06
CA ASP A 64 0.00 -12.33 12.49
C ASP A 64 -1.17 -13.30 12.70
N VAL A 65 -2.33 -12.99 12.14
CA VAL A 65 -3.54 -13.84 12.23
C VAL A 65 -3.29 -15.24 11.64
N SER A 66 -2.60 -15.33 10.50
CA SER A 66 -2.29 -16.61 9.86
C SER A 66 -1.36 -17.46 10.73
N ARG A 67 -0.35 -16.83 11.35
CA ARG A 67 0.60 -17.49 12.25
C ARG A 67 -0.07 -17.96 13.54
N ASP A 68 -0.88 -17.11 14.15
CA ASP A 68 -1.60 -17.41 15.37
C ASP A 68 -2.63 -18.53 15.16
N LEU A 69 -3.35 -18.53 14.04
CA LEU A 69 -4.25 -19.63 13.69
C LEU A 69 -3.49 -20.94 13.47
N ALA A 70 -2.33 -20.91 12.81
CA ALA A 70 -1.51 -22.11 12.65
C ALA A 70 -1.00 -22.65 14.00
N HIS A 71 -0.60 -21.75 14.90
CA HIS A 71 -0.18 -22.11 16.25
C HIS A 71 -1.33 -22.71 17.06
N LEU A 72 -2.51 -22.07 17.06
CA LEU A 72 -3.70 -22.57 17.75
C LEU A 72 -4.14 -23.94 17.20
N LYS A 73 -4.11 -24.14 15.88
CA LYS A 73 -4.38 -25.45 15.28
C LYS A 73 -3.39 -26.51 15.74
N ALA A 74 -2.11 -26.19 15.84
CA ALA A 74 -1.10 -27.13 16.32
C ALA A 74 -1.33 -27.50 17.80
N VAL A 75 -1.63 -26.52 18.65
CA VAL A 75 -1.96 -26.76 20.07
C VAL A 75 -3.21 -27.63 20.20
N LEU A 76 -4.30 -27.29 19.50
CA LEU A 76 -5.56 -28.05 19.53
C LEU A 76 -5.45 -29.44 18.90
N ALA A 77 -4.58 -29.62 17.91
CA ALA A 77 -4.32 -30.92 17.29
C ALA A 77 -3.44 -31.83 18.16
N THR A 78 -2.83 -31.31 19.22
CA THR A 78 -2.10 -32.12 20.19
C THR A 78 -3.12 -32.78 21.11
N PRO A 79 -3.30 -34.12 21.09
CA PRO A 79 -4.21 -34.77 22.00
C PRO A 79 -3.71 -34.51 23.42
N GLU A 80 -4.59 -34.04 24.30
CA GLU A 80 -4.30 -33.97 25.74
C GLU A 80 -3.71 -35.32 26.16
N GLN A 81 -2.41 -35.34 26.46
CA GLN A 81 -1.84 -36.38 27.31
C GLN A 81 -2.54 -36.22 28.65
N ARG A 82 -3.67 -36.91 28.80
CA ARG A 82 -4.26 -37.21 30.09
C ARG A 82 -3.21 -38.00 30.85
N VAL A 83 -2.41 -37.27 31.62
CA VAL A 83 -1.67 -37.82 32.75
C VAL A 83 -2.74 -38.32 33.70
N ASN A 84 -3.05 -39.61 33.60
CA ASN A 84 -3.80 -40.32 34.63
C ASN A 84 -2.76 -40.84 35.64
N PRO A 85 -3.00 -40.66 36.95
CA PRO A 85 -2.06 -41.01 38.03
C PRO A 85 -1.81 -42.52 38.15
#